data_AF-A0A7V4HPT6-F1
#
_entry.id   AF-A0A7V4HPT6-F1
#
_cell.length_a   1.000
_cell.length_b   1.000
_cell.length_c   1.000
_cell.angle_alpha   90.00
_cell.angle_beta   90.00
_cell.angle_gamma   90.00
#
_symmetry.space_group_name_H-M   'P 1'
#
loop_
_entity.id
_entity.type
_entity.pdbx_description
1 polymer ?
#
loop_
_entity_poly.entity_id
_entity_poly.type
_entity_poly.pdbx_seq_one_letter_code
_entity_poly.pdbx_strand_id
1 'polypeptide(L)'
;MEASSPRQVRTRRRRGPAGRRAGGQGWPGMGAGGVPATAGRLGPRRHRRHPRPRQTPGRDRPRQELHPMHEVAIVDALIAQVEEEVRRAGVSGRVVRLDLTIGRLSGVSVEAIRFALELLAPGTVVESARVEIRQPAAVACCAACGHRADIDHVPAHCPRCGSRELSVEGGRELLLESIELEESPP
;
A
#
# COMPACT_ATOMS: atom_id res chain seq x y z
N MET A 1 17.99 -26.90 -30.96
CA MET A 1 17.04 -25.83 -30.57
C MET A 1 17.50 -25.33 -29.22
N GLU A 2 18.49 -24.43 -29.22
CA GLU A 2 19.01 -23.79 -28.01
C GLU A 2 17.93 -22.87 -27.45
N ALA A 3 17.58 -23.06 -26.17
CA ALA A 3 16.69 -22.16 -25.46
C ALA A 3 17.41 -20.83 -25.25
N SER A 4 16.96 -19.77 -25.94
CA SER A 4 17.35 -18.39 -25.63
C SER A 4 17.13 -18.14 -24.14
N SER A 5 18.21 -17.89 -23.41
CA SER A 5 18.16 -17.65 -21.96
C SER A 5 17.57 -16.25 -21.71
N PRO A 6 16.52 -16.10 -20.89
CA PRO A 6 15.87 -14.81 -20.69
C PRO A 6 16.79 -13.82 -19.98
N ARG A 7 16.85 -12.57 -20.48
CA ARG A 7 17.58 -11.47 -19.82
C ARG A 7 16.64 -10.67 -18.92
N GLN A 8 17.11 -10.40 -17.70
CA GLN A 8 16.44 -9.51 -16.77
C GLN A 8 17.00 -8.09 -16.85
N VAL A 9 16.14 -7.13 -17.21
CA VAL A 9 16.38 -5.70 -17.02
C VAL A 9 15.80 -5.33 -15.65
N ARG A 10 16.68 -5.03 -14.70
CA ARG A 10 16.25 -4.57 -13.36
C ARG A 10 16.16 -3.06 -13.35
N THR A 11 14.99 -2.53 -13.03
CA THR A 11 14.85 -1.10 -12.76
C THR A 11 15.60 -0.79 -11.45
N ARG A 12 16.37 0.30 -11.41
CA ARG A 12 17.14 0.63 -10.21
C ARG A 12 16.20 0.91 -9.03
N ARG A 13 16.17 0.00 -8.05
CA ARG A 13 15.53 0.23 -6.74
C ARG A 13 16.13 1.48 -6.09
N ARG A 14 15.32 2.54 -5.93
CA ARG A 14 15.58 3.52 -4.87
C ARG A 14 15.28 2.83 -3.55
N ARG A 15 16.33 2.39 -2.84
CA ARG A 15 16.17 1.90 -1.47
C ARG A 15 15.54 3.02 -0.65
N GLY A 16 14.33 2.78 -0.14
CA GLY A 16 13.78 3.60 0.93
C GLY A 16 14.75 3.62 2.12
N PRO A 17 14.84 4.71 2.88
CA PRO A 17 15.83 4.84 3.93
C PRO A 17 15.62 3.75 4.98
N ALA A 18 16.65 2.93 5.20
CA ALA A 18 16.70 2.01 6.32
C ALA A 18 16.61 2.82 7.61
N GLY A 19 15.51 2.65 8.35
CA GLY A 19 15.28 3.31 9.63
C GLY A 19 16.48 3.09 10.55
N ARG A 20 17.17 4.18 10.89
CA ARG A 20 18.27 4.18 11.86
C ARG A 20 17.73 3.69 13.20
N ARG A 21 18.40 2.69 13.76
CA ARG A 21 18.23 2.29 15.16
C ARG A 21 18.69 3.49 16.02
N ALA A 22 17.74 4.20 16.62
CA ALA A 22 18.04 5.15 17.68
C ALA A 22 18.04 4.40 19.01
N GLY A 23 19.21 4.29 19.62
CA GLY A 23 19.39 3.76 20.97
C GLY A 23 18.70 4.66 21.99
N GLY A 24 17.84 4.06 22.82
CA GLY A 24 17.22 4.69 23.98
C GLY A 24 17.97 4.28 25.23
N GLN A 25 18.88 5.15 25.66
CA GLN A 25 19.50 5.15 26.97
C GLN A 25 18.52 5.76 27.99
N GLY A 26 18.49 5.14 29.17
CA GLY A 26 17.37 5.15 30.10
C GLY A 26 17.06 6.48 30.77
N TRP A 27 15.81 6.63 31.18
CA TRP A 27 15.34 7.66 32.09
C TRP A 27 14.77 6.99 33.36
N PRO A 28 15.16 7.44 34.57
CA PRO A 28 14.66 6.90 35.82
C PRO A 28 13.39 7.63 36.29
N GLY A 29 12.57 6.93 37.09
CA GLY A 29 12.02 7.54 38.29
C GLY A 29 10.58 8.06 38.26
N MET A 30 9.66 7.13 38.53
CA MET A 30 8.43 7.22 39.33
C MET A 30 8.24 8.40 40.32
N GLY A 31 6.96 8.77 40.53
CA GLY A 31 6.44 9.42 41.75
C GLY A 31 5.21 10.31 41.48
N ALA A 32 3.99 9.76 41.41
CA ALA A 32 3.03 9.61 42.50
C ALA A 32 2.44 10.94 43.04
N GLY A 33 1.15 11.17 42.78
CA GLY A 33 0.36 12.25 43.38
C GLY A 33 -1.14 11.99 43.20
N GLY A 34 -1.76 11.35 44.19
CA GLY A 34 -3.19 11.03 44.22
C GLY A 34 -4.06 12.24 44.55
N VAL A 35 -5.33 12.17 44.14
CA VAL A 35 -6.37 13.12 44.54
C VAL A 35 -7.55 12.31 45.12
N PRO A 36 -8.08 12.66 46.30
CA PRO A 36 -9.09 11.84 46.98
C PRO A 36 -10.50 12.03 46.40
N ALA A 37 -11.24 10.93 46.43
CA ALA A 37 -12.66 10.84 46.10
C ALA A 37 -13.54 11.47 47.20
N THR A 38 -14.57 12.20 46.79
CA THR A 38 -15.74 12.47 47.64
C THR A 38 -17.03 12.11 46.89
N ALA A 39 -17.75 11.14 47.47
CA ALA A 39 -19.18 10.89 47.25
C ALA A 39 -19.97 12.13 47.69
N GLY A 40 -21.17 12.47 47.22
CA GLY A 40 -22.20 11.78 46.50
C GLY A 40 -23.53 12.47 46.85
N ARG A 41 -24.46 12.58 45.88
CA ARG A 41 -25.93 12.62 46.07
C ARG A 41 -26.58 12.74 44.69
N LEU A 42 -26.98 11.60 44.15
CA LEU A 42 -27.78 11.50 42.92
C LEU A 42 -29.26 11.55 43.31
N GLY A 43 -29.96 12.62 42.93
CA GLY A 43 -31.42 12.64 42.91
C GLY A 43 -31.97 11.91 41.67
N PRO A 44 -33.19 11.35 41.72
CA PRO A 44 -33.75 10.61 40.59
C PRO A 44 -34.17 11.60 39.48
N ARG A 45 -33.29 11.84 38.51
CA ARG A 45 -33.64 12.59 37.31
C ARG A 45 -34.50 11.72 36.41
N ARG A 46 -35.81 11.97 36.45
CA ARG A 46 -36.82 11.40 35.55
C ARG A 46 -36.34 11.53 34.11
N HIS A 47 -36.02 10.39 33.49
CA HIS A 47 -35.65 10.32 32.09
C HIS A 47 -36.87 10.69 31.24
N ARG A 48 -36.88 11.89 30.66
CA ARG A 48 -37.78 12.19 29.55
C ARG A 48 -37.38 11.25 28.41
N ARG A 49 -38.26 10.32 28.06
CA ARG A 49 -38.09 9.44 26.90
C ARG A 49 -38.12 10.33 25.65
N HIS A 50 -36.94 10.66 25.12
CA HIS A 50 -36.83 11.23 23.79
C HIS A 50 -37.29 10.17 22.78
N PRO A 51 -38.17 10.50 21.82
CA PRO A 51 -38.50 9.58 20.74
C PRO A 51 -37.22 9.23 19.98
N ARG A 52 -36.99 7.93 19.76
CA ARG A 52 -35.85 7.45 18.95
C ARG A 52 -35.96 8.12 17.57
N PRO A 53 -34.91 8.81 17.06
CA PRO A 53 -34.91 9.18 15.66
C PRO A 53 -35.06 7.90 14.84
N ARG A 54 -36.00 7.90 13.90
CA ARG A 54 -36.17 6.81 12.93
C ARG A 54 -34.80 6.61 12.30
N GLN A 55 -34.18 5.44 12.54
CA GLN A 55 -32.99 5.03 11.82
C GLN A 55 -33.42 4.87 10.37
N THR A 56 -33.15 5.89 9.56
CA THR A 56 -33.16 5.77 8.11
C THR A 56 -32.19 4.63 7.76
N PRO A 57 -32.56 3.69 6.88
CA PRO A 57 -31.62 2.70 6.39
C PRO A 57 -30.40 3.48 5.88
N GLY A 58 -29.24 3.12 6.43
CA GLY A 58 -27.98 3.79 6.15
C GLY A 58 -27.83 3.93 4.65
N ARG A 59 -27.86 5.18 4.19
CA ARG A 59 -27.52 5.59 2.84
C ARG A 59 -26.28 4.82 2.46
N ASP A 60 -26.42 3.90 1.50
CA ASP A 60 -25.31 3.17 0.90
C ASP A 60 -24.18 4.18 0.69
N ARG A 61 -23.09 4.02 1.44
CA ARG A 61 -21.87 4.78 1.16
C ARG A 61 -21.58 4.51 -0.32
N PRO A 62 -21.30 5.54 -1.14
CA PRO A 62 -20.94 5.28 -2.51
C PRO A 62 -19.75 4.33 -2.45
N ARG A 63 -19.92 3.14 -3.08
CA ARG A 63 -18.81 2.32 -3.52
C ARG A 63 -17.84 3.30 -4.13
N GLN A 64 -16.59 3.35 -3.67
CA GLN A 64 -15.56 4.07 -4.40
C GLN A 64 -15.62 3.52 -5.82
N GLU A 65 -16.19 4.32 -6.71
CA GLU A 65 -16.33 4.00 -8.11
C GLU A 65 -14.93 3.64 -8.57
N LEU A 66 -14.77 2.39 -9.03
CA LEU A 66 -13.68 1.98 -9.88
C LEU A 66 -13.66 3.01 -11.01
N HIS A 67 -12.83 4.04 -10.91
CA HIS A 67 -12.62 4.98 -11.99
C HIS A 67 -11.65 4.28 -12.91
N PRO A 68 -12.13 3.57 -13.94
CA PRO A 68 -11.26 2.75 -14.77
C PRO A 68 -10.18 3.64 -15.39
N MET A 69 -10.46 4.93 -15.57
CA MET A 69 -9.52 5.94 -16.03
C MET A 69 -8.29 6.17 -15.13
N HIS A 70 -8.38 6.02 -13.80
CA HIS A 70 -7.20 6.21 -12.94
C HIS A 70 -6.19 5.09 -13.17
N GLU A 71 -6.61 3.83 -13.06
CA GLU A 71 -5.75 2.68 -13.31
C GLU A 71 -5.40 2.48 -14.78
N VAL A 72 -6.29 2.82 -15.73
CA VAL A 72 -5.97 2.86 -17.16
C VAL A 72 -4.83 3.84 -17.42
N ALA A 73 -4.87 5.05 -16.85
CA ALA A 73 -3.76 6.00 -16.99
C ALA A 73 -2.46 5.50 -16.34
N ILE A 74 -2.54 4.78 -15.22
CA ILE A 74 -1.37 4.14 -14.60
C ILE A 74 -0.78 3.08 -15.53
N VAL A 75 -1.61 2.21 -16.11
CA VAL A 75 -1.16 1.14 -17.00
C VAL A 75 -0.61 1.70 -18.32
N ASP A 76 -1.24 2.72 -18.89
CA ASP A 76 -0.74 3.41 -20.08
C ASP A 76 0.68 3.97 -19.84
N ALA A 77 0.87 4.66 -18.71
CA ALA A 77 2.19 5.14 -18.29
C ALA A 77 3.19 4.00 -18.02
N LEU A 78 2.74 2.86 -17.48
CA LEU A 78 3.56 1.67 -17.26
C LEU A 78 4.04 1.09 -18.60
N ILE A 79 3.16 0.95 -19.59
CA ILE A 79 3.52 0.43 -20.91
C ILE A 79 4.57 1.34 -21.57
N ALA A 80 4.33 2.66 -21.57
CA ALA A 80 5.29 3.63 -22.09
C ALA A 80 6.65 3.55 -21.36
N GLN A 81 6.65 3.33 -20.04
CA GLN A 81 7.87 3.12 -19.26
C GLN A 81 8.60 1.83 -19.68
N VAL A 82 7.89 0.72 -19.87
CA VAL A 82 8.49 -0.54 -20.32
C VAL A 82 9.14 -0.37 -21.69
N GLU A 83 8.45 0.27 -22.64
CA GLU A 83 8.99 0.55 -23.98
C GLU A 83 10.30 1.35 -23.93
N GLU A 84 10.34 2.39 -23.10
CA GLU A 84 11.53 3.20 -22.90
C GLU A 84 12.69 2.39 -22.31
N GLU A 85 12.43 1.58 -21.29
CA GLU A 85 13.47 0.77 -20.64
C GLU A 85 14.00 -0.34 -21.55
N VAL A 86 13.15 -0.97 -22.36
CA VAL A 86 13.57 -1.94 -23.39
C VAL A 86 14.44 -1.26 -24.44
N ARG A 87 14.03 -0.08 -24.93
CA ARG A 87 14.81 0.70 -25.90
C ARG A 87 16.18 1.10 -25.34
N ARG A 88 16.24 1.54 -24.09
CA ARG A 88 17.49 1.88 -23.38
C ARG A 88 18.42 0.70 -23.20
N ALA A 89 17.87 -0.50 -23.00
CA ALA A 89 18.68 -1.71 -22.87
C ALA A 89 19.36 -2.11 -24.20
N GLY A 90 18.93 -1.54 -25.34
CA GLY A 90 19.55 -1.77 -26.65
C GLY A 90 19.37 -3.20 -27.16
N VAL A 91 18.41 -3.93 -26.60
CA VAL A 91 18.11 -5.33 -26.95
C VAL A 91 16.76 -5.41 -27.65
N SER A 92 16.70 -6.27 -28.65
CA SER A 92 15.49 -6.56 -29.41
C SER A 92 14.92 -7.89 -28.91
N GLY A 93 13.67 -7.90 -28.48
CA GLY A 93 13.08 -9.11 -27.93
C GLY A 93 11.65 -8.91 -27.46
N ARG A 94 10.99 -10.01 -27.14
CA ARG A 94 9.63 -9.99 -26.61
C ARG A 94 9.68 -9.85 -25.09
N VAL A 95 8.89 -8.94 -24.52
CA VAL A 95 8.68 -8.91 -23.07
C VAL A 95 7.86 -10.13 -22.67
N VAL A 96 8.44 -10.99 -21.84
CA VAL A 96 7.80 -12.25 -21.40
C VAL A 96 7.30 -12.18 -19.97
N ARG A 97 7.86 -11.28 -19.15
CA ARG A 97 7.41 -11.08 -17.77
C ARG A 97 7.66 -9.67 -17.26
N LEU A 98 6.71 -9.16 -16.48
CA LEU A 98 6.83 -7.94 -15.68
C LEU A 98 6.59 -8.29 -14.21
N ASP A 99 7.51 -7.87 -13.35
CA ASP A 99 7.28 -7.91 -11.90
C ASP A 99 6.89 -6.51 -11.42
N LEU A 100 5.72 -6.40 -10.78
CA LEU A 100 5.21 -5.18 -10.17
C LEU A 100 5.13 -5.31 -8.65
N THR A 101 5.36 -4.22 -7.94
CA THR A 101 5.05 -4.08 -6.51
C THR A 101 4.00 -2.99 -6.33
N ILE A 102 2.82 -3.36 -5.83
CA ILE A 102 1.69 -2.46 -5.53
C ILE A 102 1.37 -2.59 -4.05
N GLY A 103 1.82 -1.65 -3.23
CA GLY A 103 1.60 -1.66 -1.79
C GLY A 103 0.12 -1.53 -1.43
N ARG A 104 -0.31 -2.19 -0.35
CA ARG A 104 -1.74 -2.25 0.05
C ARG A 104 -2.36 -0.90 0.45
N LEU A 105 -1.52 0.08 0.80
CA LEU A 105 -1.90 1.46 1.08
C LEU A 105 -1.65 2.42 -0.09
N SER A 106 -1.30 1.92 -1.28
CA SER A 106 -1.09 2.76 -2.47
C SER A 106 -2.37 3.44 -2.94
N GLY A 107 -3.54 2.89 -2.60
CA GLY A 107 -4.84 3.34 -3.11
C GLY A 107 -5.16 2.82 -4.50
N VAL A 108 -4.31 1.96 -5.08
CA VAL A 108 -4.47 1.39 -6.42
C VAL A 108 -5.12 0.01 -6.31
N SER A 109 -6.14 -0.25 -7.12
CA SER A 109 -6.75 -1.57 -7.21
C SER A 109 -5.93 -2.48 -8.13
N VAL A 110 -5.39 -3.57 -7.58
CA VAL A 110 -4.67 -4.59 -8.37
C VAL A 110 -5.57 -5.21 -9.44
N GLU A 111 -6.86 -5.38 -9.12
CA GLU A 111 -7.81 -5.99 -10.03
C GLU A 111 -8.13 -5.05 -11.19
N ALA A 112 -8.21 -3.74 -10.93
CA ALA A 112 -8.34 -2.73 -11.98
C ALA A 112 -7.06 -2.60 -12.83
N ILE A 113 -5.87 -2.74 -12.24
CA ILE A 113 -4.60 -2.79 -12.99
C ILE A 113 -4.56 -4.00 -13.93
N ARG A 114 -4.97 -5.18 -13.46
CA ARG A 114 -5.04 -6.39 -14.29
C ARG A 114 -6.01 -6.19 -15.46
N PHE A 115 -7.20 -5.65 -15.17
CA PHE A 115 -8.18 -5.35 -16.21
C PHE A 115 -7.66 -4.31 -17.22
N ALA A 116 -7.02 -3.23 -16.76
CA ALA A 116 -6.46 -2.22 -17.64
C ALA A 116 -5.31 -2.77 -18.50
N LEU A 117 -4.49 -3.68 -17.97
CA LEU A 117 -3.49 -4.41 -18.75
C LEU A 117 -4.13 -5.27 -19.84
N GLU A 118 -5.18 -6.03 -19.53
CA GLU A 118 -5.91 -6.82 -20.53
C GLU A 118 -6.47 -5.93 -21.67
N LEU A 119 -6.93 -4.73 -21.33
CA LEU A 119 -7.46 -3.77 -22.29
C LEU A 119 -6.38 -3.12 -23.17
N LEU A 120 -5.24 -2.72 -22.59
CA LEU A 120 -4.22 -1.91 -23.25
C LEU A 120 -3.05 -2.71 -23.81
N ALA A 121 -2.82 -3.94 -23.34
CA ALA A 121 -1.68 -4.75 -23.79
C ALA A 121 -1.69 -5.13 -25.28
N PRO A 122 -2.85 -5.42 -25.94
CA PRO A 122 -2.85 -5.79 -27.35
C PRO A 122 -2.19 -4.74 -28.26
N GLY A 123 -1.26 -5.17 -29.12
CA GLY A 123 -0.52 -4.30 -30.03
C GLY A 123 0.65 -3.55 -29.38
N THR A 124 0.96 -3.80 -28.11
CA THR A 124 2.06 -3.15 -27.37
C THR A 124 3.18 -4.13 -27.03
N VAL A 125 4.31 -3.63 -26.52
CA VAL A 125 5.45 -4.47 -26.14
C VAL A 125 5.15 -5.46 -25.02
N VAL A 126 4.06 -5.26 -24.26
CA VAL A 126 3.67 -6.11 -23.13
C VAL A 126 2.57 -7.11 -23.47
N GLU A 127 2.14 -7.21 -24.72
CA GLU A 127 1.02 -8.04 -25.17
C GLU A 127 1.09 -9.50 -24.66
N SER A 128 2.29 -10.09 -24.67
CA SER A 128 2.52 -11.48 -24.26
C SER A 128 3.11 -11.62 -22.86
N ALA A 129 3.26 -10.51 -22.12
CA ALA A 129 3.97 -10.50 -20.86
C ALA A 129 3.12 -11.10 -19.74
N ARG A 130 3.70 -12.03 -18.97
CA ARG A 130 3.11 -12.46 -17.69
C ARG A 130 3.35 -11.37 -16.65
N VAL A 131 2.28 -10.91 -15.98
CA VAL A 131 2.39 -9.85 -14.97
C VAL A 131 2.22 -10.42 -13.57
N GLU A 132 3.32 -10.42 -12.82
CA GLU A 132 3.39 -10.83 -11.42
C GLU A 132 3.32 -9.62 -10.52
N ILE A 133 2.35 -9.59 -9.60
CA ILE A 133 2.08 -8.43 -8.75
C ILE A 133 2.23 -8.82 -7.29
N ARG A 134 3.17 -8.18 -6.58
CA ARG A 134 3.34 -8.32 -5.14
C ARG A 134 2.64 -7.18 -4.40
N GLN A 135 1.98 -7.53 -3.29
CA GLN A 135 1.22 -6.59 -2.48
C GLN A 135 1.76 -6.51 -1.04
N PRO A 136 2.89 -5.83 -0.81
CA PRO A 136 3.44 -5.69 0.53
C PRO A 136 2.49 -4.88 1.43
N ALA A 137 2.29 -5.38 2.65
CA ALA A 137 1.62 -4.62 3.70
C ALA A 137 2.49 -3.45 4.15
N ALA A 138 1.86 -2.39 4.66
CA ALA A 138 2.58 -1.36 5.40
C ALA A 138 2.77 -1.80 6.85
N VAL A 139 3.76 -1.25 7.53
CA VAL A 139 3.99 -1.48 8.96
C VAL A 139 3.73 -0.18 9.72
N ALA A 140 2.81 -0.22 10.68
CA ALA A 140 2.65 0.85 11.66
C ALA A 140 3.68 0.70 12.77
N CYS A 141 4.40 1.77 13.10
CA CYS A 141 5.40 1.82 14.17
C CYS A 141 4.98 2.87 15.21
N CYS A 142 4.79 2.47 16.47
CA CYS A 142 4.50 3.40 17.55
C CYS A 142 5.78 3.93 18.20
N ALA A 143 5.96 5.26 18.22
CA ALA A 143 7.11 5.88 18.86
C ALA A 143 7.05 5.78 20.40
N ALA A 144 5.85 5.79 20.98
CA ALA A 144 5.67 5.78 22.43
C ALA A 144 5.93 4.42 23.11
N CYS A 145 5.59 3.31 22.44
CA CYS A 145 5.75 1.96 23.03
C CYS A 145 6.56 0.97 22.17
N GLY A 146 7.02 1.39 20.98
CA GLY A 146 7.78 0.53 20.07
C GLY A 146 6.98 -0.56 19.37
N HIS A 147 5.66 -0.63 19.56
CA HIS A 147 4.83 -1.64 18.91
C HIS A 147 4.88 -1.50 17.38
N ARG A 148 5.07 -2.62 16.68
CA ARG A 148 5.06 -2.72 15.22
C ARG A 148 4.03 -3.75 14.79
N ALA A 149 3.23 -3.43 13.78
CA ALA A 149 2.23 -4.33 13.23
C ALA A 149 2.00 -4.05 11.75
N ASP A 150 1.75 -5.10 10.98
CA ASP A 150 1.27 -4.97 9.60
C ASP A 150 -0.12 -4.34 9.61
N ILE A 151 -0.35 -3.44 8.66
CA ILE A 151 -1.59 -2.70 8.54
C ILE A 151 -2.07 -2.65 7.08
N ASP A 152 -3.37 -2.86 6.92
CA ASP A 152 -4.09 -2.64 5.65
C ASP A 152 -4.80 -1.27 5.63
N HIS A 153 -4.78 -0.53 6.74
CA HIS A 153 -5.25 0.86 6.85
C HIS A 153 -4.49 1.58 7.97
N VAL A 154 -4.34 2.90 7.87
CA VAL A 154 -3.62 3.67 8.90
C VAL A 154 -4.49 3.78 10.16
N PRO A 155 -4.07 3.21 11.31
CA PRO A 155 -4.87 3.26 12.52
C PRO A 155 -4.79 4.64 13.17
N ALA A 156 -5.88 5.07 13.80
CA ALA A 156 -5.94 6.37 14.47
C ALA A 156 -5.15 6.42 15.80
N HIS A 157 -4.86 5.27 16.39
CA HIS A 157 -4.14 5.12 17.65
C HIS A 157 -3.45 3.76 17.72
N CYS A 158 -2.38 3.68 18.52
CA CYS A 158 -1.68 2.44 18.79
C CYS A 158 -2.58 1.46 19.55
N PRO A 159 -2.76 0.22 19.08
CA PRO A 159 -3.61 -0.77 19.76
C PRO A 159 -3.02 -1.26 21.08
N ARG A 160 -1.71 -1.04 21.32
CA ARG A 160 -1.03 -1.43 22.56
C ARG A 160 -1.14 -0.39 23.68
N CYS A 161 -0.93 0.88 23.37
CA CYS A 161 -0.82 1.94 24.39
C CYS A 161 -1.78 3.12 24.20
N GLY A 162 -2.57 3.15 23.12
CA GLY A 162 -3.49 4.25 22.81
C GLY A 162 -2.83 5.53 22.29
N SER A 163 -1.49 5.60 22.20
CA SER A 163 -0.79 6.78 21.66
C SER A 163 -1.14 7.03 20.19
N ARG A 164 -1.13 8.30 19.79
CA ARG A 164 -1.29 8.74 18.39
C ARG A 164 0.03 8.90 17.65
N GLU A 165 1.16 8.70 18.33
CA GLU A 165 2.51 8.82 17.76
C GLU A 165 2.84 7.58 16.93
N LEU A 166 2.20 7.48 15.76
CA LEU A 166 2.37 6.41 14.80
C LEU A 166 3.07 6.92 13.55
N SER A 167 4.10 6.20 13.10
CA SER A 167 4.64 6.30 11.75
C SER A 167 4.23 5.08 10.93
N VAL A 168 4.25 5.22 9.61
CA VAL A 168 3.94 4.12 8.68
C VAL A 168 5.12 3.91 7.75
N GLU A 169 5.62 2.68 7.71
CA GLU A 169 6.72 2.24 6.86
C GLU A 169 6.18 1.39 5.71
N GLY A 170 6.56 1.74 4.48
CA GLY A 170 6.22 0.97 3.27
C GLY A 170 4.73 0.89 2.95
N GLY A 171 4.39 -0.07 2.10
CA GLY A 171 3.03 -0.42 1.65
C GLY A 171 2.35 0.64 0.79
N ARG A 172 3.09 1.65 0.31
CA ARG A 172 2.58 2.70 -0.60
C ARG A 172 3.25 2.64 -1.98
N GLU A 173 3.97 1.56 -2.24
CA GLU A 173 4.74 1.40 -3.46
C GLU A 173 3.81 1.22 -4.68
N LEU A 174 4.23 1.76 -5.82
CA LEU A 174 3.72 1.43 -7.14
C LEU A 174 4.94 1.41 -8.06
N LEU A 175 5.52 0.23 -8.25
CA LEU A 175 6.85 0.07 -8.84
C LEU A 175 6.86 -1.03 -9.89
N LEU A 176 7.43 -0.74 -11.06
CA LEU A 176 7.95 -1.74 -11.98
C LEU A 176 9.32 -2.20 -11.46
N GLU A 177 9.43 -3.46 -11.04
CA GLU A 177 10.62 -4.03 -10.41
C GLU A 177 11.59 -4.64 -11.42
N SER A 178 11.05 -5.34 -12.41
CA SER A 178 11.84 -6.04 -13.42
C SER A 178 11.06 -6.16 -14.73
N ILE A 179 11.80 -6.20 -15.83
CA ILE A 179 11.32 -6.56 -17.16
C ILE A 179 12.16 -7.75 -17.61
N GLU A 180 11.53 -8.85 -17.97
CA GLU A 180 12.19 -10.03 -18.54
C GLU A 180 11.95 -10.08 -20.04
N LEU A 181 13.02 -10.27 -20.79
CA LEU A 181 13.02 -10.30 -22.26
C LEU A 181 13.45 -11.68 -22.76
N GLU A 182 12.71 -12.19 -23.72
CA GLU A 182 13.13 -13.28 -24.59
C GLU A 182 13.78 -12.69 -25.83
N GLU A 183 15.10 -12.86 -25.96
CA GLU A 183 15.86 -12.42 -27.11
C GLU A 183 15.47 -13.25 -28.34
N SER A 184 15.10 -12.57 -29.42
CA SER A 184 15.08 -13.21 -30.73
C SER A 184 16.48 -13.03 -31.35
N PRO A 185 17.15 -14.11 -31.75
CA PRO A 185 18.42 -14.00 -32.44
C PRO A 185 18.24 -13.22 -33.76
N PRO A 186 19.28 -12.49 -34.21
CA PRO A 186 19.25 -11.71 -35.45
C PRO A 186 19.08 -12.56 -36.72
#